data_AF-K9T9F4-F1
#
_entry.id   AF-K9T9F4-F1
#
_cell.length_a   1.000
_cell.length_b   1.000
_cell.length_c   1.000
_cell.angle_alpha   90.00
_cell.angle_beta   90.00
_cell.angle_gamma   90.00
#
_symmetry.space_group_name_H-M   'P 1'
#
loop_
_entity.id
_entity.type
_entity.pdbx_description
1 polymer ?
#
loop_
_entity_poly.entity_id
_entity_poly.type
_entity_poly.pdbx_seq_one_letter_code
_entity_poly.pdbx_strand_id
1 'polypeptide(L)'
;MTSWSKKASLKADKLSRNAARFYSTIRDCTQHQRALFEQWRDSEDGKKFKQQQLEKLGYICPVCGEDTKFGTIDHLEPLSYHYTKALDTSNLLVMCWDCNYNKKTTPFKQWRTSLPAIHRPSLDYAIALIHGKSTLQKLLTN
;
A
#
# COMPACT_ATOMS: atom_id res chain seq x y z
N MET A 1 12.26 -45.31 18.83
CA MET A 1 11.80 -43.91 19.00
C MET A 1 11.17 -43.76 20.38
N THR A 2 11.66 -42.83 21.21
CA THR A 2 11.13 -42.60 22.56
C THR A 2 9.77 -41.92 22.52
N SER A 3 8.93 -42.17 23.54
CA SER A 3 7.63 -41.51 23.75
C SER A 3 7.72 -39.96 23.66
N TRP A 4 8.86 -39.42 24.07
CA TRP A 4 9.16 -37.99 24.04
C TRP A 4 9.33 -37.43 22.62
N SER A 5 10.03 -38.16 21.74
CA SER A 5 10.23 -37.79 20.33
C SER A 5 8.91 -37.76 19.54
N LYS A 6 8.00 -38.70 19.79
CA LYS A 6 6.67 -38.72 19.16
C LYS A 6 5.80 -37.53 19.61
N LYS A 7 5.82 -37.18 20.90
CA LYS A 7 5.08 -36.01 21.43
C LYS A 7 5.60 -34.69 20.85
N ALA A 8 6.92 -34.55 20.67
CA ALA A 8 7.52 -33.38 20.04
C ALA A 8 7.08 -33.24 18.57
N SER A 9 7.07 -34.33 17.81
CA SER A 9 6.59 -34.35 16.42
C SER A 9 5.13 -33.92 16.30
N LEU A 10 4.23 -34.51 17.10
CA LEU A 10 2.81 -34.16 17.08
C LEU A 10 2.55 -32.68 17.45
N LYS A 11 3.36 -32.13 18.36
CA LYS A 11 3.30 -30.71 18.74
C LYS A 11 3.74 -29.81 17.57
N ALA A 12 4.81 -30.17 16.87
CA ALA A 12 5.27 -29.45 15.68
C ALA A 12 4.23 -29.49 14.55
N ASP A 13 3.62 -30.66 14.29
CA ASP A 13 2.57 -30.81 13.27
C ASP A 13 1.32 -29.98 13.58
N LYS A 14 0.93 -29.92 14.87
CA LYS A 14 -0.18 -29.05 15.31
C LYS A 14 0.15 -27.57 15.11
N LEU A 15 1.37 -27.15 15.45
CA LEU A 15 1.83 -25.76 15.25
C LEU A 15 1.85 -25.39 13.77
N SER A 16 2.36 -26.27 12.90
CA SER A 16 2.37 -26.07 11.45
C SER A 16 0.96 -25.90 10.87
N ARG A 17 0.02 -26.78 11.25
CA ARG A 17 -1.39 -26.65 10.82
C ARG A 17 -2.04 -25.36 11.30
N ASN A 18 -1.78 -24.95 12.53
CA ASN A 18 -2.29 -23.68 13.06
C ASN A 18 -1.73 -22.48 12.30
N ALA A 19 -0.43 -22.48 11.99
CA ALA A 19 0.21 -21.44 11.19
C ALA A 19 -0.38 -21.38 9.77
N ALA A 20 -0.59 -22.53 9.13
CA ALA A 20 -1.22 -22.61 7.81
C ALA A 20 -2.66 -22.03 7.83
N ARG A 21 -3.46 -22.39 8.85
CA ARG A 21 -4.81 -21.85 9.02
C ARG A 21 -4.80 -20.34 9.23
N PHE A 22 -3.93 -19.84 10.12
CA PHE A 22 -3.78 -18.41 10.36
C PHE A 22 -3.40 -17.65 9.09
N TYR A 23 -2.42 -18.16 8.35
CA TYR A 23 -1.98 -17.57 7.09
C TYR A 23 -3.09 -17.57 6.03
N SER A 24 -3.90 -18.64 5.94
CA SER A 24 -5.09 -18.67 5.08
C SER A 24 -6.07 -17.54 5.45
N THR A 25 -6.39 -17.39 6.74
CA THR A 25 -7.29 -16.33 7.18
C THR A 25 -6.77 -14.93 6.84
N ILE A 26 -5.48 -14.66 7.03
CA ILE A 26 -4.89 -13.37 6.65
C ILE A 26 -4.97 -13.14 5.14
N ARG A 27 -4.72 -14.17 4.33
CA ARG A 27 -4.85 -14.11 2.87
C ARG A 27 -6.30 -13.78 2.47
N ASP A 28 -7.28 -14.46 3.06
CA ASP A 28 -8.70 -14.25 2.77
C ASP A 28 -9.13 -12.83 3.14
N CYS A 29 -8.70 -12.31 4.30
CA CYS A 29 -8.93 -10.92 4.71
C CYS A 29 -8.29 -9.94 3.72
N THR A 30 -7.06 -10.19 3.28
CA THR A 30 -6.35 -9.33 2.33
C THR A 30 -7.05 -9.31 0.97
N GLN A 31 -7.51 -10.47 0.49
CA GLN A 31 -8.25 -10.58 -0.77
C GLN A 31 -9.60 -9.87 -0.69
N HIS A 32 -10.31 -10.02 0.43
CA HIS A 32 -11.57 -9.32 0.66
C HIS A 32 -11.38 -7.80 0.66
N GLN A 33 -10.36 -7.29 1.36
CA GLN A 33 -10.05 -5.86 1.40
C GLN A 33 -9.62 -5.31 0.03
N ARG A 34 -8.89 -6.11 -0.76
CA ARG A 34 -8.59 -5.76 -2.17
C ARG A 34 -9.87 -5.62 -3.00
N ALA A 35 -10.79 -6.57 -2.88
CA ALA A 35 -12.06 -6.51 -3.62
C ALA A 35 -12.88 -5.28 -3.22
N LEU A 36 -12.91 -4.92 -1.93
CA LEU A 36 -13.56 -3.69 -1.45
C LEU A 36 -12.89 -2.44 -2.04
N PHE A 37 -11.55 -2.40 -2.07
CA PHE A 37 -10.84 -1.30 -2.71
C PHE A 37 -11.13 -1.20 -4.20
N GLU A 38 -11.14 -2.31 -4.94
CA GLU A 38 -11.44 -2.33 -6.38
C GLU A 38 -12.85 -1.82 -6.66
N GLN A 39 -13.85 -2.27 -5.88
CA GLN A 39 -15.22 -1.77 -5.96
C GLN A 39 -15.31 -0.28 -5.66
N TRP A 40 -14.66 0.19 -4.59
CA TRP A 40 -14.64 1.60 -4.23
C TRP A 40 -13.92 2.46 -5.29
N ARG A 41 -12.77 2.01 -5.78
CA ARG A 41 -11.97 2.70 -6.81
C ARG A 41 -12.77 2.95 -8.08
N ASP A 42 -13.60 1.97 -8.46
CA ASP A 42 -14.42 2.03 -9.67
C ASP A 42 -15.79 2.70 -9.46
N SER A 43 -16.15 2.99 -8.19
CA SER A 43 -17.31 3.79 -7.83
C SER A 43 -17.12 5.28 -8.14
N GLU A 44 -18.22 6.05 -8.08
CA GLU A 44 -18.18 7.50 -8.25
C GLU A 44 -17.34 8.21 -7.18
N ASP A 45 -17.32 7.71 -5.95
CA ASP A 45 -16.49 8.26 -4.87
C ASP A 45 -15.00 8.07 -5.15
N GLY A 46 -14.61 6.89 -5.64
CA GLY A 46 -13.22 6.60 -6.03
C GLY A 46 -12.77 7.45 -7.21
N LYS A 47 -13.63 7.62 -8.23
CA LYS A 47 -13.36 8.51 -9.38
C LYS A 47 -13.24 9.97 -8.95
N LYS A 48 -14.14 10.44 -8.09
CA LYS A 48 -14.09 11.80 -7.53
C LYS A 48 -12.84 12.04 -6.70
N PHE A 49 -12.47 11.08 -5.85
CA PHE A 49 -11.23 11.13 -5.08
C PHE A 49 -10.00 11.24 -5.99
N LYS A 50 -9.92 10.39 -7.03
CA LYS A 50 -8.85 10.43 -8.01
C LYS A 50 -8.79 11.80 -8.70
N GLN A 51 -9.92 12.30 -9.17
CA GLN A 51 -10.00 13.59 -9.86
C GLN A 51 -9.53 14.75 -8.97
N GLN A 52 -9.94 14.79 -7.70
CA GLN A 52 -9.51 15.81 -6.74
C GLN A 52 -8.00 15.79 -6.47
N GLN A 53 -7.39 14.59 -6.41
CA GLN A 53 -5.93 14.50 -6.29
C GLN A 53 -5.23 14.99 -7.55
N LEU A 54 -5.70 14.57 -8.74
CA LEU A 54 -5.13 15.00 -10.02
C LEU A 54 -5.14 16.53 -10.16
N GLU A 55 -6.25 17.18 -9.79
CA GLU A 55 -6.36 18.64 -9.80
C GLU A 55 -5.35 19.30 -8.85
N LYS A 56 -5.21 18.80 -7.62
CA LYS A 56 -4.21 19.31 -6.66
C LYS A 56 -2.78 19.12 -7.14
N LEU A 57 -2.50 18.02 -7.83
CA LEU A 57 -1.19 17.71 -8.41
C LEU A 57 -0.93 18.42 -9.75
N GLY A 58 -1.90 19.20 -10.25
CA GLY A 58 -1.78 19.84 -11.56
C GLY A 58 -1.64 18.84 -12.71
N TYR A 59 -2.18 17.62 -12.56
CA TYR A 59 -2.02 16.51 -13.50
C TYR A 59 -0.57 16.07 -13.75
N ILE A 60 0.34 16.39 -12.83
CA ILE A 60 1.75 15.97 -12.90
C ILE A 60 2.02 14.85 -11.89
N CYS A 61 2.68 13.79 -12.35
CA CYS A 61 3.08 12.68 -11.50
C CYS A 61 4.05 13.17 -10.42
N PRO A 62 3.77 12.94 -9.12
CA PRO A 62 4.59 13.45 -8.02
C PRO A 62 5.95 12.74 -7.89
N VAL A 63 6.22 11.74 -8.72
CA VAL A 63 7.45 10.96 -8.70
C VAL A 63 8.33 11.36 -9.88
N CYS A 64 7.88 11.13 -11.11
CA CYS A 64 8.69 11.34 -12.31
C CYS A 64 8.46 12.70 -13.00
N GLY A 65 7.39 13.43 -12.69
CA GLY A 65 7.05 14.69 -13.34
C GLY A 65 6.32 14.57 -14.68
N GLU A 66 6.02 13.35 -15.14
CA GLU A 66 5.24 13.11 -16.37
C GLU A 66 3.75 13.38 -16.18
N ASP A 67 3.01 13.53 -17.28
CA ASP A 67 1.55 13.66 -17.27
C ASP A 67 0.90 12.44 -16.57
N THR A 68 0.03 12.71 -15.60
CA THR A 68 -0.73 11.70 -14.84
C THR A 68 -2.24 11.83 -15.05
N LYS A 69 -2.71 12.42 -16.16
CA LYS A 69 -4.15 12.52 -16.51
C LYS A 69 -4.89 11.18 -16.41
N PHE A 70 -4.21 10.07 -16.74
CA PHE A 70 -4.72 8.71 -16.59
C PHE A 70 -4.15 7.96 -15.37
N GLY A 71 -3.77 8.70 -14.33
CA GLY A 71 -3.09 8.17 -13.14
C GLY A 71 -3.86 7.06 -12.44
N THR A 72 -3.16 6.29 -11.63
CA THR A 72 -3.72 5.21 -10.82
C THR A 72 -3.68 5.58 -9.35
N ILE A 73 -4.63 5.07 -8.57
CA ILE A 73 -4.59 5.16 -7.11
C ILE A 73 -3.69 4.03 -6.59
N ASP A 74 -2.68 4.38 -5.79
CA ASP A 74 -1.75 3.46 -5.15
C ASP A 74 -1.77 3.62 -3.62
N HIS A 75 -1.46 2.55 -2.89
CA HIS A 75 -1.36 2.55 -1.44
C HIS A 75 0.06 2.85 -0.98
N LEU A 76 0.28 3.94 -0.23
CA LEU A 76 1.58 4.31 0.33
C LEU A 76 2.16 3.18 1.20
N GLU A 77 1.33 2.60 2.06
CA GLU A 77 1.58 1.35 2.76
C GLU A 77 0.83 0.20 2.07
N PRO A 78 1.52 -0.87 1.62
CA PRO A 78 0.95 -1.91 0.76
C PRO A 78 -0.10 -2.77 1.48
N LEU A 79 -1.13 -3.17 0.73
CA LEU A 79 -2.22 -4.01 1.26
C LEU A 79 -1.76 -5.38 1.79
N SER A 80 -0.66 -5.93 1.28
CA SER A 80 -0.14 -7.22 1.72
C SER A 80 0.24 -7.25 3.21
N TYR A 81 0.59 -6.10 3.78
CA TYR A 81 0.96 -5.97 5.19
C TYR A 81 -0.01 -5.08 5.97
N HIS A 82 -0.78 -4.23 5.28
CA HIS A 82 -1.68 -3.25 5.86
C HIS A 82 -3.09 -3.34 5.27
N TYR A 83 -3.66 -4.56 5.20
CA TYR A 83 -4.97 -4.80 4.60
C TYR A 83 -6.11 -3.96 5.19
N THR A 84 -6.02 -3.57 6.47
CA THR A 84 -7.00 -2.68 7.12
C THR A 84 -6.99 -1.25 6.60
N LYS A 85 -5.97 -0.83 5.85
CA LYS A 85 -5.84 0.50 5.23
C LYS A 85 -6.34 0.55 3.79
N ALA A 86 -7.10 -0.44 3.33
CA ALA A 86 -7.54 -0.54 1.94
C ALA A 86 -8.31 0.67 1.44
N LEU A 87 -9.20 1.20 2.27
CA LEU A 87 -10.04 2.36 1.99
C LEU A 87 -9.60 3.62 2.77
N ASP A 88 -8.47 3.55 3.48
CA ASP A 88 -7.93 4.71 4.20
C ASP A 88 -7.33 5.69 3.18
N THR A 89 -8.08 6.75 2.88
CA THR A 89 -7.68 7.76 1.89
C THR A 89 -6.39 8.50 2.26
N SER A 90 -5.97 8.49 3.53
CA SER A 90 -4.66 9.03 3.95
C SER A 90 -3.49 8.13 3.55
N ASN A 91 -3.78 6.88 3.19
CA ASN A 91 -2.83 5.90 2.67
C ASN A 91 -2.84 5.83 1.13
N LEU A 92 -3.59 6.68 0.43
CA LEU A 92 -3.80 6.59 -1.02
C LEU A 92 -3.22 7.79 -1.77
N LEU A 93 -2.36 7.55 -2.76
CA LEU A 93 -1.79 8.59 -3.62
C LEU A 93 -2.09 8.30 -5.09
N VAL A 94 -2.43 9.34 -5.87
CA VAL A 94 -2.51 9.23 -7.33
C VAL A 94 -1.16 9.50 -7.97
N MET A 95 -0.73 8.61 -8.88
CA MET A 95 0.50 8.74 -9.67
C MET A 95 0.35 8.06 -11.03
N CYS A 96 1.32 8.26 -11.93
CA CYS A 96 1.31 7.58 -13.23
C CYS A 96 1.45 6.05 -13.08
N TRP A 97 0.99 5.31 -14.08
CA TRP A 97 1.01 3.85 -14.06
C TRP A 97 2.43 3.28 -13.91
N ASP A 98 3.42 3.85 -14.61
CA ASP A 98 4.80 3.37 -14.55
C ASP A 98 5.41 3.48 -13.15
N CYS A 99 5.18 4.61 -12.47
CA CYS A 99 5.68 4.80 -11.10
C CYS A 99 4.98 3.85 -10.11
N ASN A 100 3.66 3.68 -10.24
CA ASN A 100 2.90 2.72 -9.44
C ASN A 100 3.41 1.28 -9.66
N TYR A 101 3.53 0.87 -10.92
CA TYR A 101 4.03 -0.45 -11.31
C TYR A 101 5.43 -0.71 -10.73
N ASN A 102 6.33 0.28 -10.81
CA ASN A 102 7.69 0.17 -10.30
C ASN A 102 7.77 0.15 -8.76
N LYS A 103 6.86 0.80 -8.06
CA LYS A 103 6.78 0.75 -6.59
C LYS A 103 6.45 -0.65 -6.07
N LYS A 104 5.59 -1.39 -6.77
CA LYS A 104 5.11 -2.73 -6.36
C LYS A 104 4.54 -2.69 -4.94
N THR A 105 4.94 -3.63 -4.10
CA THR A 105 4.56 -3.71 -2.67
C THR A 105 5.57 -3.04 -1.75
N THR A 106 6.42 -2.14 -2.26
CA THR A 106 7.43 -1.47 -1.43
C THR A 106 6.76 -0.40 -0.55
N PRO A 107 6.92 -0.45 0.78
CA PRO A 107 6.42 0.59 1.68
C PRO A 107 7.00 1.97 1.36
N PHE A 108 6.23 3.04 1.62
CA PHE A 108 6.58 4.41 1.23
C PHE A 108 8.00 4.80 1.60
N LYS A 109 8.43 4.59 2.85
CA LYS A 109 9.77 5.02 3.31
C LYS A 109 10.91 4.35 2.53
N GLN A 110 10.76 3.05 2.28
CA GLN A 110 11.73 2.28 1.52
C GLN A 110 11.72 2.73 0.05
N TRP A 111 10.54 2.89 -0.53
CA TRP A 111 10.38 3.34 -1.92
C TRP A 111 10.94 4.75 -2.13
N ARG A 112 10.61 5.71 -1.26
CA ARG A 112 11.15 7.06 -1.28
C ARG A 112 12.68 7.06 -1.25
N THR A 113 13.28 6.18 -0.45
CA THR A 113 14.74 6.09 -0.32
C THR A 113 15.40 5.47 -1.57
N SER A 114 14.69 4.61 -2.31
CA SER A 114 15.21 4.04 -3.57
C SER A 114 15.10 4.99 -4.76
N LEU A 115 14.27 6.04 -4.68
CA LEU A 115 14.17 7.05 -5.74
C LEU A 115 15.45 7.90 -5.85
N PRO A 116 15.79 8.38 -7.07
CA PRO A 116 16.80 9.40 -7.27
C PRO A 116 16.54 10.63 -6.39
N ALA A 117 17.59 11.22 -5.84
CA ALA A 117 17.48 12.31 -4.86
C ALA A 117 16.66 13.50 -5.37
N ILE A 118 16.71 13.78 -6.68
CA ILE A 118 15.96 14.86 -7.33
C ILE A 118 14.42 14.67 -7.27
N HIS A 119 13.94 13.42 -7.20
CA HIS A 119 12.50 13.14 -7.20
C HIS A 119 11.89 13.17 -5.80
N ARG A 120 12.68 12.95 -4.74
CA ARG A 120 12.18 12.86 -3.35
C ARG A 120 11.46 14.13 -2.88
N PRO A 121 11.96 15.36 -3.14
CA PRO A 121 11.27 16.58 -2.73
C PRO A 121 9.90 16.75 -3.40
N SER A 122 9.76 16.34 -4.66
CA SER A 122 8.48 16.39 -5.38
C SER A 122 7.46 15.46 -4.75
N LEU A 123 7.87 14.22 -4.43
CA LEU A 123 7.02 13.26 -3.74
C LEU A 123 6.63 13.74 -2.34
N ASP A 124 7.58 14.25 -1.56
CA ASP A 124 7.31 14.79 -0.22
C ASP A 124 6.32 15.96 -0.26
N TYR A 125 6.51 16.88 -1.21
CA TYR A 125 5.60 18.00 -1.42
C TYR A 125 4.19 17.51 -1.74
N ALA A 126 4.05 16.52 -2.62
CA ALA A 126 2.76 15.94 -2.97
C ALA A 126 2.07 15.29 -1.76
N ILE A 127 2.79 14.51 -0.94
CA ILE A 127 2.22 13.95 0.30
C ILE A 127 1.76 15.06 1.24
N ALA A 128 2.58 16.10 1.43
CA ALA A 128 2.23 17.21 2.30
C ALA A 128 1.03 18.02 1.77
N LEU A 129 0.89 18.16 0.45
CA LEU A 129 -0.21 18.85 -0.22
C LEU A 129 -1.52 18.06 -0.14
N ILE A 130 -1.48 16.75 -0.37
CA ILE A 130 -2.67 15.90 -0.42
C ILE A 130 -3.13 15.51 0.99
N HIS A 131 -2.20 15.11 1.85
CA HIS A 131 -2.49 14.48 3.15
C HIS A 131 -2.06 15.31 4.36
N GLY A 132 -1.38 16.44 4.15
CA GLY A 132 -0.84 17.28 5.21
C GLY A 132 0.55 16.85 5.71
N LYS A 133 1.26 17.81 6.31
CA LYS A 133 2.63 17.62 6.82
C LYS A 133 2.73 16.57 7.93
N SER A 134 1.68 16.41 8.74
CA SER A 134 1.64 15.42 9.82
C SER A 134 1.65 13.99 9.27
N THR A 135 0.99 13.75 8.15
CA THR A 135 1.00 12.45 7.46
C THR A 135 2.39 12.16 6.89
N LEU A 136 3.00 13.14 6.21
CA LEU A 136 4.39 13.00 5.74
C LEU A 136 5.34 12.65 6.88
N GLN A 137 5.26 13.34 8.01
CA GLN A 137 6.11 13.07 9.17
C GLN A 137 5.95 11.63 9.66
N LYS A 138 4.71 11.13 9.80
CA LYS A 138 4.43 9.74 10.22
C LYS A 138 5.03 8.72 9.26
N LEU A 139 4.90 8.96 7.96
CA LEU A 139 5.43 8.08 6.91
C LEU A 139 6.98 8.06 6.88
N LEU A 140 7.64 9.13 7.33
CA LEU A 140 9.10 9.18 7.42
C LEU A 140 9.64 8.55 8.71
N THR A 141 8.89 8.60 9.80
CA THR A 141 9.34 8.11 11.12
C THR A 141 9.11 6.62 11.33
N ASN A 142 8.00 6.07 10.80
CA ASN A 142 7.69 4.65 10.89
C ASN A 142 8.62 3.79 10.01
#